data_AF-A0A0M9F1N8-F1
#
_entry.id   AF-A0A0M9F1N8-F1
#
_cell.length_a   1.000
_cell.length_b   1.000
_cell.length_c   1.000
_cell.angle_alpha   90.00
_cell.angle_beta   90.00
_cell.angle_gamma   90.00
#
_symmetry.space_group_name_H-M   'P 1'
#
loop_
_entity.id
_entity.type
_entity.pdbx_description
1 polymer ?
#
loop_
_entity_poly.entity_id
_entity_poly.type
_entity_poly.pdbx_seq_one_letter_code
_entity_poly.pdbx_strand_id
1 'polypeptide(L)'
;MDSHSGSFLAQTYLDLRSGNLSSSSVWTTAAIATSIALSLLNYLLTPRLDPREPPVVKPTIPWIGHILGIIRHQADYGRLVHNANPNHQIATLPMLNGKLYAVFDPSLLQSLLRNKTASFEPFAIDYAKKTFDLTQEEFLKVKAPGVYDEFTDAIHASFQTASLHQMNVHFLASISAKLDPMSNRTMRAHADTHGKEKVSNGQLQIENL
;
A
#
# COMPACT_ATOMS: atom_id res chain seq x y z
N MET A 1 19.75 42.65 -12.87
CA MET A 1 19.54 43.59 -14.00
C MET A 1 18.21 43.17 -14.62
N ASP A 2 17.11 43.52 -13.94
CA ASP A 2 15.87 42.74 -13.93
C ASP A 2 14.67 43.59 -14.37
N SER A 3 14.72 44.15 -15.59
CA SER A 3 13.69 45.07 -16.11
C SER A 3 12.75 44.45 -17.17
N HIS A 4 12.94 43.19 -17.57
CA HIS A 4 12.18 42.61 -18.69
C HIS A 4 10.89 41.89 -18.27
N SER A 5 10.82 41.30 -17.07
CA SER A 5 9.68 40.48 -16.63
C SER A 5 8.42 41.29 -16.31
N GLY A 6 8.55 42.53 -15.84
CA GLY A 6 7.40 43.39 -15.50
C GLY A 6 6.66 43.94 -16.72
N SER A 7 7.35 44.16 -17.84
CA SER A 7 6.74 44.72 -19.06
C SER A 7 5.87 43.70 -19.80
N PHE A 8 6.26 42.43 -19.76
CA PHE A 8 5.56 41.35 -20.45
C PHE A 8 4.18 41.08 -19.84
N LEU A 9 4.10 40.99 -18.50
CA LEU A 9 2.83 40.79 -17.79
C LEU A 9 1.86 41.95 -18.02
N ALA A 10 2.37 43.18 -18.04
CA ALA A 10 1.57 44.38 -18.31
C ALA A 10 1.03 44.42 -19.76
N GLN A 11 1.84 44.01 -20.75
CA GLN A 11 1.39 43.91 -22.13
C GLN A 11 0.33 42.82 -22.31
N THR A 12 0.54 41.62 -21.74
CA THR A 12 -0.47 40.55 -21.81
C THR A 12 -1.79 40.97 -21.18
N TYR A 13 -1.78 41.71 -20.07
CA TYR A 13 -3.00 42.21 -19.43
C TYR A 13 -3.77 43.21 -20.33
N LEU A 14 -3.06 44.10 -21.01
CA LEU A 14 -3.65 45.07 -21.94
C LEU A 14 -4.21 44.39 -23.20
N ASP A 15 -3.54 43.36 -23.70
CA ASP A 15 -4.02 42.55 -24.84
C ASP A 15 -5.31 41.78 -24.48
N LEU A 16 -5.38 41.19 -23.28
CA LEU A 16 -6.61 40.55 -22.77
C LEU A 16 -7.77 41.55 -22.67
N ARG A 17 -7.51 42.77 -22.17
CA ARG A 17 -8.54 43.80 -21.98
C ARG A 17 -9.03 44.41 -23.30
N SER A 18 -8.16 44.46 -24.31
CA SER A 18 -8.46 45.06 -25.62
C SER A 18 -9.03 44.07 -26.64
N GLY A 19 -9.04 42.77 -26.34
CA GLY A 19 -9.54 41.72 -27.24
C GLY A 19 -8.64 41.47 -28.46
N ASN A 20 -7.47 42.10 -28.51
CA ASN A 20 -6.53 41.99 -29.64
C ASN A 20 -5.50 40.89 -29.36
N LEU A 21 -5.94 39.64 -29.48
CA LEU A 21 -5.15 38.47 -29.15
C LEU A 21 -4.31 38.03 -30.36
N SER A 22 -3.05 38.47 -30.42
CA SER A 22 -2.05 37.83 -31.30
C SER A 22 -1.92 36.35 -30.92
N SER A 23 -1.74 35.45 -31.89
CA SER A 23 -1.67 34.00 -31.62
C SER A 23 -0.64 33.66 -30.55
N SER A 24 0.50 34.36 -30.49
CA SER A 24 1.53 34.16 -29.45
C SER A 24 1.04 34.52 -28.04
N SER A 25 0.22 35.57 -27.90
CA SER A 25 -0.38 36.02 -26.63
C SER A 25 -1.44 35.04 -26.12
N VAL A 26 -2.18 34.38 -27.03
CA VAL A 26 -3.14 33.32 -26.67
C VAL A 26 -2.43 32.10 -26.06
N TRP A 27 -1.34 31.65 -26.67
CA TRP A 27 -0.61 30.48 -26.17
C TRP A 27 0.05 30.72 -24.81
N THR A 28 0.61 31.91 -24.59
CA THR A 28 1.24 32.25 -23.30
C THR A 28 0.21 32.38 -22.18
N THR A 29 -0.93 33.04 -22.44
CA THR A 29 -2.01 33.17 -21.48
C THR A 29 -2.65 31.82 -21.15
N ALA A 30 -2.85 30.95 -22.15
CA ALA A 30 -3.29 29.58 -21.93
C ALA A 30 -2.30 28.78 -21.07
N ALA A 31 -0.99 28.83 -21.38
CA ALA A 31 0.02 28.12 -20.60
C ALA A 31 0.08 28.58 -19.13
N ILE A 32 0.00 29.89 -18.88
CA ILE A 32 -0.04 30.46 -17.53
C ILE A 32 -1.33 30.02 -16.80
N ALA A 33 -2.49 30.13 -17.45
CA ALA A 33 -3.76 29.70 -16.88
C ALA A 33 -3.74 28.19 -16.53
N THR A 34 -3.19 27.35 -17.40
CA THR A 34 -3.02 25.91 -17.14
C THR A 34 -2.08 25.65 -15.97
N SER A 35 -0.94 26.36 -15.88
CA SER A 35 -0.01 26.20 -14.75
C SER A 35 -0.65 26.61 -13.42
N ILE A 36 -1.40 27.71 -13.41
CA ILE A 36 -2.14 28.18 -12.22
C ILE A 36 -3.20 27.15 -11.84
N ALA A 37 -3.99 26.67 -12.80
CA ALA A 37 -5.01 25.65 -12.57
C ALA A 37 -4.41 24.35 -12.00
N LEU A 38 -3.28 23.88 -12.54
CA LEU A 38 -2.55 22.71 -12.03
C LEU A 38 -2.00 22.93 -10.62
N SER A 39 -1.52 24.12 -10.31
CA SER A 39 -1.02 24.45 -8.97
C SER A 39 -2.15 24.55 -7.94
N LEU A 40 -3.28 25.15 -8.31
CA LEU A 40 -4.50 25.19 -7.49
C LEU A 40 -5.06 23.78 -7.27
N LEU A 41 -5.10 22.97 -8.32
CA LEU A 41 -5.49 21.57 -8.24
C LEU A 41 -4.56 20.83 -7.28
N ASN A 42 -3.24 20.99 -7.40
CA ASN A 42 -2.29 20.39 -6.48
C ASN A 42 -2.51 20.83 -5.03
N TYR A 43 -2.77 22.12 -4.80
CA TYR A 43 -3.04 22.65 -3.45
C TYR A 43 -4.34 22.10 -2.85
N LEU A 44 -5.39 21.93 -3.66
CA LEU A 44 -6.65 21.34 -3.21
C LEU A 44 -6.53 19.83 -2.95
N LEU A 45 -5.75 19.12 -3.78
CA LEU A 45 -5.65 17.66 -3.72
C LEU A 45 -4.59 17.18 -2.73
N THR A 46 -3.61 18.01 -2.37
CA THR A 46 -2.56 17.65 -1.40
C THR A 46 -3.11 17.78 0.03
N PRO A 47 -3.15 16.69 0.81
CA PRO A 47 -3.58 16.74 2.20
C PRO A 47 -2.68 17.65 3.04
N ARG A 48 -3.25 18.34 4.03
CA ARG A 48 -2.46 19.04 5.05
C ARG A 48 -1.74 18.02 5.93
N LEU A 49 -0.43 18.23 6.10
CA LEU A 49 0.46 17.37 6.85
C LEU A 49 0.70 17.98 8.23
N ASP A 50 0.37 17.25 9.30
CA ASP A 50 0.77 17.63 10.66
C ASP A 50 2.25 17.26 10.89
N PRO A 51 3.08 18.15 11.45
CA PRO A 51 4.46 17.83 11.82
C PRO A 51 4.63 16.64 12.78
N ARG A 52 3.57 16.24 13.50
CA ARG A 52 3.55 15.07 14.39
C ARG A 52 3.32 13.75 13.64
N GLU A 53 3.00 13.81 12.36
CA GLU A 53 2.74 12.62 11.55
C GLU A 53 4.05 11.90 11.16
N PRO A 54 3.96 10.59 10.85
CA PRO A 54 5.07 9.86 10.27
C PRO A 54 5.62 10.49 8.99
N PRO A 55 6.90 10.22 8.65
CA PRO A 55 7.55 10.76 7.45
C PRO A 55 6.72 10.55 6.18
N VAL A 56 6.61 11.60 5.37
CA VAL A 56 5.80 11.57 4.14
C VAL A 56 6.64 11.04 2.99
N VAL A 57 6.15 9.99 2.34
CA VAL A 57 6.73 9.50 1.09
C VAL A 57 5.98 10.16 -0.05
N LYS A 58 6.71 10.84 -0.94
CA LYS A 58 6.12 11.56 -2.06
C LYS A 58 5.75 10.58 -3.19
N PRO A 59 4.58 10.77 -3.83
CA PRO A 59 4.16 9.96 -4.96
C PRO A 59 4.96 10.33 -6.23
N THR A 60 5.06 9.38 -7.16
CA THR A 60 5.64 9.63 -8.49
C THR A 60 4.84 10.67 -9.28
N ILE A 61 3.52 10.70 -9.09
CA ILE A 61 2.61 11.66 -9.73
C ILE A 61 1.92 12.48 -8.61
N PRO A 62 2.26 13.77 -8.43
CA PRO A 62 1.76 14.59 -7.32
C PRO A 62 0.23 14.69 -7.23
N TRP A 63 -0.47 14.78 -8.37
CA TRP A 63 -1.91 15.04 -8.38
C TRP A 63 -2.80 13.83 -8.10
N ILE A 64 -2.36 12.61 -8.44
CA ILE A 64 -3.14 11.39 -8.21
C ILE A 64 -2.71 10.68 -6.91
N GLY A 65 -1.56 11.07 -6.36
CA GLY A 65 -1.01 10.43 -5.17
C GLY A 65 -0.50 9.02 -5.48
N HIS A 66 -0.58 8.14 -4.47
CA HIS A 66 -0.14 6.75 -4.58
C HIS A 66 -1.17 5.80 -5.21
N ILE A 67 -2.38 6.28 -5.55
CA ILE A 67 -3.50 5.44 -6.03
C ILE A 67 -3.14 4.64 -7.29
N LEU A 68 -2.49 5.27 -8.28
CA LEU A 68 -2.12 4.58 -9.52
C LEU A 68 -1.11 3.45 -9.27
N GLY A 69 -0.17 3.68 -8.36
CA GLY A 69 0.80 2.66 -7.96
C GLY A 69 0.12 1.48 -7.28
N ILE A 70 -0.85 1.76 -6.40
CA ILE A 70 -1.66 0.73 -5.74
C ILE A 70 -2.50 -0.05 -6.76
N ILE A 71 -3.17 0.60 -7.70
CA ILE A 71 -3.99 -0.11 -8.70
C ILE A 71 -3.11 -0.98 -9.61
N ARG A 72 -1.95 -0.46 -10.03
CA ARG A 72 -1.05 -1.14 -10.97
C ARG A 72 -0.31 -2.31 -10.36
N HIS A 73 0.19 -2.15 -9.14
CA HIS A 73 1.05 -3.14 -8.48
C HIS A 73 0.34 -3.89 -7.34
N GLN A 74 -0.87 -3.45 -6.95
CA GLN A 74 -1.72 -4.10 -5.97
C GLN A 74 -0.95 -4.41 -4.68
N ALA A 75 -0.95 -5.67 -4.23
CA ALA A 75 -0.26 -6.13 -3.03
C ALA A 75 1.26 -5.88 -3.07
N ASP A 76 1.88 -5.87 -4.25
CA ASP A 76 3.32 -5.61 -4.40
C ASP A 76 3.69 -4.15 -4.15
N TYR A 77 2.72 -3.23 -4.19
CA TYR A 77 3.01 -1.82 -4.07
C TYR A 77 3.64 -1.46 -2.72
N GLY A 78 3.18 -2.08 -1.62
CA GLY A 78 3.77 -1.87 -0.30
C GLY A 78 5.27 -2.22 -0.27
N ARG A 79 5.65 -3.32 -0.92
CA ARG A 79 7.05 -3.74 -1.07
C ARG A 79 7.85 -2.74 -1.91
N LEU A 80 7.29 -2.24 -3.00
CA LEU A 80 7.95 -1.22 -3.84
C LEU A 80 8.22 0.07 -3.07
N VAL A 81 7.24 0.53 -2.28
CA VAL A 81 7.38 1.75 -1.45
C VAL A 81 8.44 1.56 -0.37
N HIS A 82 8.44 0.41 0.30
CA HIS A 82 9.45 0.06 1.30
C HIS A 82 10.86 0.01 0.70
N ASN A 83 11.02 -0.67 -0.44
CA ASN A 83 12.33 -0.81 -1.09
C ASN A 83 12.91 0.54 -1.54
N ALA A 84 12.05 1.48 -1.95
CA ALA A 84 12.46 2.84 -2.27
C ALA A 84 12.80 3.69 -1.03
N ASN A 85 12.31 3.30 0.16
CA ASN A 85 12.45 4.06 1.40
C ASN A 85 12.82 3.13 2.59
N PRO A 86 13.96 2.43 2.53
CA PRO A 86 14.30 1.36 3.49
C PRO A 86 14.51 1.87 4.93
N ASN A 87 14.73 3.18 5.10
CA ASN A 87 14.97 3.79 6.42
C ASN A 87 13.68 4.16 7.16
N HIS A 88 12.50 4.01 6.54
CA HIS A 88 11.23 4.36 7.16
C HIS A 88 10.52 3.11 7.65
N GLN A 89 10.25 3.04 8.96
CA GLN A 89 9.47 1.95 9.59
C GLN A 89 7.96 2.16 9.43
N ILE A 90 7.55 3.42 9.29
CA ILE A 90 6.18 3.86 9.02
C ILE A 90 6.25 5.09 8.10
N ALA A 91 5.32 5.18 7.15
CA ALA A 91 5.26 6.26 6.18
C ALA A 91 3.85 6.76 5.96
N THR A 92 3.72 8.06 5.70
CA THR A 92 2.47 8.70 5.28
C THR A 92 2.45 8.79 3.75
N LEU A 93 1.43 8.18 3.15
CA LEU A 93 1.19 8.16 1.72
C LEU A 93 0.02 9.10 1.38
N PRO A 94 0.26 10.23 0.71
CA PRO A 94 -0.82 11.11 0.26
C PRO A 94 -1.64 10.41 -0.84
N MET A 95 -2.96 10.41 -0.66
CA MET A 95 -3.95 9.89 -1.60
C MET A 95 -4.81 11.04 -2.13
N LEU A 96 -5.60 10.76 -3.17
CA LEU A 96 -6.64 11.68 -3.61
C LEU A 96 -7.66 11.87 -2.48
N ASN A 97 -7.75 13.08 -1.92
CA ASN A 97 -8.64 13.44 -0.80
C ASN A 97 -8.42 12.63 0.50
N GLY A 98 -7.18 12.22 0.78
CA GLY A 98 -6.91 11.52 2.04
C GLY A 98 -5.45 11.16 2.22
N LYS A 99 -5.17 10.42 3.30
CA LYS A 99 -3.83 9.91 3.62
C LYS A 99 -3.94 8.47 4.06
N LEU A 100 -2.97 7.67 3.64
CA LEU A 100 -2.84 6.26 4.03
C LEU A 100 -1.52 6.13 4.78
N TYR A 101 -1.53 5.43 5.93
CA TYR A 101 -0.31 5.11 6.64
C TYR A 101 0.15 3.71 6.25
N ALA A 102 1.38 3.60 5.75
CA ALA A 102 2.02 2.32 5.45
C ALA A 102 2.98 1.97 6.58
N VAL A 103 2.82 0.78 7.14
CA VAL A 103 3.63 0.27 8.26
C VAL A 103 4.47 -0.87 7.73
N PHE A 104 5.79 -0.76 7.88
CA PHE A 104 6.75 -1.74 7.39
C PHE A 104 7.39 -2.55 8.53
N ASP A 105 7.39 -2.01 9.74
CA ASP A 105 7.87 -2.72 10.92
C ASP A 105 6.82 -3.72 11.46
N PRO A 106 7.15 -5.02 11.58
CA PRO A 106 6.21 -6.04 12.05
C PRO A 106 5.73 -5.83 13.49
N SER A 107 6.59 -5.29 14.36
CA SER A 107 6.24 -5.08 15.78
C SER A 107 5.22 -3.95 15.95
N LEU A 108 5.38 -2.88 15.15
CA LEU A 108 4.43 -1.79 15.06
C LEU A 108 3.11 -2.23 14.43
N LEU A 109 3.17 -3.03 13.36
CA LEU A 109 1.97 -3.57 12.71
C LEU A 109 1.15 -4.43 13.69
N GLN A 110 1.79 -5.31 14.45
CA GLN A 110 1.12 -6.12 15.46
C GLN A 110 0.48 -5.26 16.56
N SER A 111 1.18 -4.22 17.00
CA SER A 111 0.66 -3.28 18.01
C SER A 111 -0.57 -2.51 17.50
N LEU A 112 -0.57 -2.11 16.22
CA LEU A 112 -1.68 -1.42 15.58
C LEU A 112 -2.91 -2.32 15.41
N LEU A 113 -2.73 -3.57 14.96
CA LEU A 113 -3.83 -4.53 14.79
C LEU A 113 -4.52 -4.89 16.12
N ARG A 114 -3.79 -4.78 17.24
CA ARG A 114 -4.33 -4.97 18.60
C ARG A 114 -5.00 -3.73 19.17
N ASN A 115 -4.84 -2.57 18.55
CA ASN A 115 -5.39 -1.32 19.05
C ASN A 115 -6.80 -1.06 18.48
N LYS A 116 -7.79 -0.85 19.36
CA LYS A 116 -9.17 -0.54 18.96
C LYS A 116 -9.36 0.84 18.31
N THR A 117 -8.42 1.76 18.48
CA THR A 117 -8.46 3.10 17.86
C THR A 117 -8.30 3.03 16.34
N ALA A 118 -7.56 2.05 15.83
CA ALA A 118 -7.44 1.80 14.39
C ALA A 118 -8.64 0.97 13.91
N SER A 119 -9.79 1.62 13.72
CA SER A 119 -11.01 0.93 13.31
C SER A 119 -11.14 0.83 11.78
N PHE A 120 -11.38 -0.39 11.30
CA PHE A 120 -11.73 -0.68 9.91
C PHE A 120 -13.25 -0.58 9.64
N GLU A 121 -14.07 -0.45 10.68
CA GLU A 121 -15.53 -0.45 10.60
C GLU A 121 -16.08 0.61 9.63
N PRO A 122 -15.67 1.90 9.68
CA PRO A 122 -16.22 2.92 8.79
C PRO A 122 -16.02 2.58 7.32
N PHE A 123 -14.84 2.07 6.97
CA PHE A 123 -14.53 1.65 5.60
C PHE A 123 -15.38 0.45 5.17
N ALA A 124 -15.51 -0.57 6.03
CA ALA A 124 -16.32 -1.75 5.73
C ALA A 124 -17.80 -1.39 5.50
N ILE A 125 -18.34 -0.47 6.31
CA ILE A 125 -19.71 0.03 6.19
C ILE A 125 -19.92 0.74 4.84
N ASP A 126 -19.05 1.70 4.53
CA ASP A 126 -19.17 2.49 3.29
C ASP A 126 -18.99 1.61 2.05
N TYR A 127 -18.05 0.67 2.10
CA TYR A 127 -17.84 -0.31 1.05
C TYR A 127 -19.05 -1.22 0.85
N ALA A 128 -19.63 -1.76 1.94
CA ALA A 128 -20.80 -2.62 1.86
C ALA A 128 -22.01 -1.88 1.28
N LYS A 129 -22.30 -0.66 1.76
CA LYS A 129 -23.40 0.16 1.21
C LYS A 129 -23.23 0.39 -0.28
N LYS A 130 -22.01 0.73 -0.71
CA LYS A 130 -21.73 1.06 -2.11
C LYS A 130 -21.73 -0.16 -3.03
N THR A 131 -21.28 -1.32 -2.53
CA THR A 131 -21.22 -2.56 -3.31
C THR A 131 -22.57 -3.21 -3.48
N PHE A 132 -23.40 -3.15 -2.43
CA PHE A 132 -24.73 -3.77 -2.40
C PHE A 132 -25.87 -2.77 -2.66
N ASP A 133 -25.53 -1.52 -3.02
CA ASP A 133 -26.47 -0.41 -3.24
C ASP A 133 -27.48 -0.23 -2.09
N LEU A 134 -27.00 -0.40 -0.86
CA LEU A 134 -27.85 -0.33 0.34
C LEU A 134 -28.04 1.12 0.76
N THR A 135 -29.29 1.49 1.01
CA THR A 135 -29.60 2.73 1.72
C THR A 135 -29.15 2.65 3.18
N GLN A 136 -29.00 3.82 3.82
CA GLN A 136 -28.66 3.89 5.24
C GLN A 136 -29.66 3.11 6.11
N GLU A 137 -30.95 3.17 5.76
CA GLU A 137 -32.02 2.47 6.50
C GLU A 137 -31.94 0.96 6.34
N GLU A 138 -31.61 0.46 5.15
CA GLU A 138 -31.42 -0.98 4.92
C GLU A 138 -30.17 -1.51 5.61
N PHE A 139 -29.08 -0.74 5.60
CA PHE A 139 -27.87 -1.11 6.33
C PHE A 139 -28.10 -1.18 7.84
N LEU A 140 -28.94 -0.30 8.41
CA LEU A 140 -29.30 -0.34 9.82
C LEU A 140 -30.06 -1.62 10.21
N LYS A 141 -30.81 -2.24 9.28
CA LYS A 141 -31.45 -3.54 9.51
C LYS A 141 -30.44 -4.68 9.53
N VAL A 142 -29.36 -4.57 8.75
CA VAL A 142 -28.21 -5.51 8.77
C VAL A 142 -27.39 -5.34 10.04
N LYS A 143 -27.30 -4.13 10.59
CA LYS A 143 -26.73 -3.83 11.92
C LYS A 143 -27.71 -4.18 13.04
N ALA A 144 -28.38 -5.34 12.94
CA ALA A 144 -29.16 -5.88 14.05
C ALA A 144 -28.27 -5.98 15.30
N PRO A 145 -28.79 -5.67 16.52
CA PRO A 145 -27.98 -5.65 17.73
C PRO A 145 -27.21 -6.96 17.91
N GLY A 146 -25.90 -6.86 18.13
CA GLY A 146 -25.03 -8.01 18.40
C GLY A 146 -24.31 -8.59 17.17
N VAL A 147 -24.89 -8.60 15.97
CA VAL A 147 -24.26 -9.29 14.81
C VAL A 147 -22.98 -8.59 14.37
N TYR A 148 -23.03 -7.27 14.21
CA TYR A 148 -21.87 -6.49 13.77
C TYR A 148 -20.81 -6.38 14.87
N ASP A 149 -21.24 -6.17 16.10
CA ASP A 149 -20.34 -6.01 17.25
C ASP A 149 -19.62 -7.33 17.55
N GLU A 150 -20.34 -8.46 17.56
CA GLU A 150 -19.75 -9.79 17.73
C GLU A 150 -18.81 -10.14 16.57
N PHE A 151 -19.16 -9.80 15.33
CA PHE A 151 -18.28 -10.04 14.17
C PHE A 151 -16.98 -9.23 14.28
N THR A 152 -17.07 -7.94 14.60
CA THR A 152 -15.90 -7.06 14.77
C THR A 152 -15.04 -7.46 15.97
N ASP A 153 -15.66 -7.84 17.09
CA ASP A 153 -14.97 -8.37 18.26
C ASP A 153 -14.29 -9.71 17.96
N ALA A 154 -14.91 -10.60 17.17
CA ALA A 154 -14.31 -11.86 16.74
C ALA A 154 -13.08 -11.62 15.84
N ILE A 155 -13.18 -10.68 14.89
CA ILE A 155 -12.02 -10.26 14.09
C ILE A 155 -10.92 -9.73 15.01
N HIS A 156 -11.25 -8.86 15.96
CA HIS A 156 -10.26 -8.30 16.88
C HIS A 156 -9.63 -9.38 17.78
N ALA A 157 -10.42 -10.33 18.27
CA ALA A 157 -9.97 -11.47 19.04
C ALA A 157 -8.98 -12.34 18.26
N SER A 158 -9.18 -12.50 16.94
CA SER A 158 -8.28 -13.27 16.08
C SER A 158 -6.85 -12.71 16.00
N PHE A 159 -6.68 -11.41 16.25
CA PHE A 159 -5.37 -10.74 16.28
C PHE A 159 -4.73 -10.69 17.69
N GLN A 160 -5.36 -11.27 18.70
CA GLN A 160 -4.81 -11.35 20.05
C GLN A 160 -3.73 -12.42 20.18
N THR A 161 -2.91 -12.34 21.24
CA THR A 161 -1.75 -13.21 21.44
C THR A 161 -2.12 -14.69 21.39
N ALA A 162 -3.22 -15.09 22.03
CA ALA A 162 -3.62 -16.49 22.10
C ALA A 162 -3.92 -17.08 20.72
N SER A 163 -4.74 -16.38 19.92
CA SER A 163 -5.11 -16.78 18.57
C SER A 163 -3.90 -16.80 17.63
N LEU A 164 -3.02 -15.79 17.69
CA LEU A 164 -1.78 -15.77 16.92
C LEU A 164 -0.82 -16.90 17.31
N HIS A 165 -0.72 -17.21 18.60
CA HIS A 165 0.10 -18.33 19.08
C HIS A 165 -0.44 -19.67 18.58
N GLN A 166 -1.76 -19.88 18.66
CA GLN A 166 -2.40 -21.10 18.16
C GLN A 166 -2.20 -21.28 16.66
N MET A 167 -2.31 -20.20 15.87
CA MET A 167 -2.02 -20.22 14.44
C MET A 167 -0.56 -20.61 14.16
N ASN A 168 0.41 -20.04 14.90
CA ASN A 168 1.82 -20.38 14.76
C ASN A 168 2.07 -21.87 15.06
N VAL A 169 1.48 -22.40 16.13
CA VAL A 169 1.58 -23.83 16.48
C VAL A 169 1.04 -24.70 15.36
N HIS A 170 -0.15 -24.38 14.82
CA HIS A 170 -0.77 -25.17 13.76
C HIS A 170 0.00 -25.09 12.44
N PHE A 171 0.53 -23.91 12.09
CA PHE A 171 1.37 -23.73 10.92
C PHE A 171 2.65 -24.55 11.03
N LEU A 172 3.39 -24.44 12.14
CA LEU A 172 4.62 -25.20 12.35
C LEU A 172 4.38 -26.71 12.36
N ALA A 173 3.28 -27.17 12.96
CA ALA A 173 2.88 -28.58 12.90
C ALA A 173 2.65 -29.04 11.45
N SER A 174 1.98 -28.22 10.63
CA SER A 174 1.75 -28.54 9.21
C SER A 174 3.04 -28.64 8.39
N ILE A 175 4.02 -27.78 8.70
CA ILE A 175 5.34 -27.81 8.06
C ILE A 175 6.10 -29.06 8.49
N SER A 176 6.12 -29.38 9.79
CA SER A 176 6.74 -30.61 10.32
C SER A 176 6.19 -31.84 9.63
N ALA A 177 4.86 -31.98 9.56
CA ALA A 177 4.21 -33.12 8.93
C ALA A 177 4.55 -33.28 7.43
N LYS A 178 4.87 -32.18 6.73
CA LYS A 178 5.35 -32.24 5.33
C LYS A 178 6.83 -32.59 5.22
N LEU A 179 7.64 -32.20 6.21
CA LEU A 179 9.09 -32.46 6.24
C LEU A 179 9.43 -33.87 6.73
N ASP A 180 8.66 -34.44 7.66
CA ASP A 180 8.93 -35.77 8.23
C ASP A 180 9.01 -36.90 7.17
N PRO A 181 8.13 -36.95 6.14
CA PRO A 181 8.25 -37.92 5.06
C PRO A 181 9.43 -37.67 4.11
N MET A 182 9.90 -36.42 4.01
CA MET A 182 11.08 -36.07 3.22
C MET A 182 12.35 -36.53 3.93
N SER A 183 12.45 -36.26 5.24
CA SER A 183 13.52 -36.78 6.10
C SER A 183 13.59 -38.31 6.05
N ASN A 184 12.44 -38.99 6.20
CA ASN A 184 12.39 -40.45 6.11
C ASN A 184 12.75 -40.99 4.71
N ARG A 185 12.42 -40.27 3.62
CA ARG A 185 12.87 -40.65 2.27
C ARG A 185 14.36 -40.45 2.07
N THR A 186 14.93 -39.35 2.57
CA THR A 186 16.37 -39.09 2.50
C THR A 186 17.16 -40.12 3.31
N MET A 187 16.68 -40.50 4.50
CA MET A 187 17.29 -41.58 5.28
C MET A 187 17.20 -42.94 4.58
N ARG A 188 16.08 -43.26 3.91
CA ARG A 188 15.95 -44.50 3.13
C ARG A 188 16.89 -44.53 1.92
N ALA A 189 16.97 -43.43 1.16
CA ALA A 189 17.93 -43.32 0.06
C ALA A 189 19.38 -43.47 0.54
N HIS A 190 19.71 -42.89 1.69
CA HIS A 190 21.04 -43.01 2.26
C HIS A 190 21.33 -44.44 2.74
N ALA A 191 20.36 -45.16 3.30
CA ALA A 191 20.48 -46.56 3.69
C ALA A 191 20.62 -47.50 2.47
N ASP A 192 19.85 -47.27 1.40
CA ASP A 192 19.90 -48.09 0.18
C ASP A 192 21.21 -47.87 -0.63
N THR A 193 21.81 -46.68 -0.48
CA THR A 193 23.08 -46.32 -1.17
C THR A 193 24.31 -46.57 -0.27
N HIS A 194 24.12 -46.86 1.03
CA HIS A 194 25.20 -47.05 1.99
C HIS A 194 26.10 -48.23 1.59
N GLY A 195 27.36 -47.94 1.24
CA GLY A 195 28.34 -48.94 0.79
C GLY A 195 28.30 -49.28 -0.70
N LYS A 196 27.42 -48.64 -1.49
CA LYS A 196 27.33 -48.77 -2.96
C LYS A 196 28.05 -47.66 -3.73
N GLU A 197 28.56 -46.67 -3.02
CA GLU A 197 29.31 -45.55 -3.58
C GLU A 197 30.80 -45.90 -3.60
N LYS A 198 31.37 -46.07 -4.80
CA LYS A 198 32.83 -46.17 -4.97
C LYS A 198 33.32 -44.93 -5.72
N VAL A 199 34.29 -44.25 -5.13
CA VAL A 199 35.01 -43.18 -5.82
C VAL A 199 36.09 -43.82 -6.68
N SER A 200 35.91 -43.75 -8.00
CA SER A 200 36.91 -44.22 -8.98
C SER A 200 37.19 -43.06 -9.94
N ASN A 201 38.48 -42.73 -10.13
CA ASN A 201 38.93 -41.59 -10.95
C ASN A 201 38.25 -40.24 -10.66
N GLY A 202 37.97 -39.94 -9.38
CA GLY A 202 37.46 -38.63 -8.96
C GLY A 202 35.98 -38.37 -9.27
N GLN A 203 35.24 -39.37 -9.76
CA GLN A 203 33.79 -39.33 -9.90
C GLN A 203 33.13 -40.39 -9.00
N LEU A 204 32.02 -40.00 -8.36
CA LEU A 204 31.16 -40.90 -7.59
C LEU A 204 30.41 -41.81 -8.56
N GLN A 205 30.70 -43.10 -8.53
CA GLN A 205 29.90 -44.11 -9.22
C GLN A 205 29.00 -44.82 -8.21
N ILE A 206 27.70 -44.83 -8.53
CA ILE A 206 26.65 -45.54 -7.79
C ILE A 206 26.31 -46.78 -8.62
N GLU A 207 26.54 -47.98 -8.07
CA GLU A 207 26.14 -49.25 -8.71
C GLU A 207 24.61 -49.39 -8.72
N ASN A 208 23.96 -48.72 -9.68
CA ASN A 208 22.69 -49.09 -10.33
C ASN A 208 22.12 -47.86 -11.06
N LEU A 209 22.63 -47.61 -12.26
CA LEU A 209 21.93 -47.01 -13.40
C LEU A 209 22.58 -47.53 -14.68
#